data_AF-A0A9P8K7I0-F1
#
_entry.id   AF-A0A9P8K7I0-F1
#
_cell.length_a   1.000
_cell.length_b   1.000
_cell.length_c   1.000
_cell.angle_alpha   90.00
_cell.angle_beta   90.00
_cell.angle_gamma   90.00
#
_symmetry.space_group_name_H-M   'P 1'
#
loop_
_entity.id
_entity.type
_entity.pdbx_description
1 polymer ?
#
loop_
_entity_poly.entity_id
_entity_poly.type
_entity_poly.pdbx_seq_one_letter_code
_entity_poly.pdbx_strand_id
1 'polypeptide(L)'
;MDKFAAFGKNIGNIGASFTPFAARTQQYVKEQFGQIEDKTELPPDYIELEKRVDALKLVHQKLLSVTSQYTNEAYDYPPNIRESFTDLSKNVSEKVQLLSRATTTAEAQAAFTASPQAKPQPKTFNHAIARASLAGSQILHQSDVRGAGADDSLAQALEKYAVAEERVGEARLTQDERIQQRFLAGWSATLNTNLQFAQRARKNVENARLNLDATKARVKGINNPFNNKAQSHGEENYTEAQRAEIEKAEDEFVNQTEEAVGVMKNVLDTPEPLKNLAELIAAQLEFHKRAYEILSELAPEVDQLQLDQEVSSARSTPPSIQVTQF
;
A
#
# COMPACT_ATOMS: atom_id res chain seq x y z
N MET A 1 -25.64 -21.89 -58.01
CA MET A 1 -24.25 -21.44 -57.80
C MET A 1 -24.04 -20.25 -58.72
N ASP A 2 -24.56 -19.04 -58.50
CA ASP A 2 -24.77 -18.23 -57.29
C ASP A 2 -23.53 -18.08 -56.40
N LYS A 3 -23.17 -16.80 -56.19
CA LYS A 3 -21.99 -16.23 -55.52
C LYS A 3 -20.79 -16.02 -56.45
N PHE A 4 -20.75 -14.87 -57.13
CA PHE A 4 -19.55 -14.03 -57.36
C PHE A 4 -19.83 -12.77 -58.22
N ALA A 5 -21.08 -12.51 -58.62
CA ALA A 5 -21.46 -11.35 -59.45
C ALA A 5 -22.16 -10.20 -58.68
N ALA A 6 -21.86 -10.01 -57.38
CA ALA A 6 -22.56 -9.01 -56.55
C ALA A 6 -21.65 -8.17 -55.64
N PHE A 7 -20.42 -7.86 -56.06
CA PHE A 7 -19.52 -6.97 -55.29
C PHE A 7 -19.22 -5.62 -55.96
N GLY A 8 -19.70 -5.38 -57.19
CA GLY A 8 -19.32 -4.20 -57.99
C GLY A 8 -20.33 -3.04 -58.04
N LYS A 9 -21.43 -3.07 -57.27
CA LYS A 9 -22.56 -2.12 -57.47
C LYS A 9 -23.02 -1.37 -56.22
N ASN A 10 -22.13 -1.13 -55.25
CA ASN A 10 -22.41 -0.25 -54.09
C ASN A 10 -21.26 0.71 -53.72
N ILE A 11 -20.34 1.02 -54.65
CA ILE A 11 -19.32 2.09 -54.47
C ILE A 11 -19.85 3.39 -55.09
N GLY A 12 -21.01 3.83 -54.63
CA GLY A 12 -21.69 5.01 -55.18
C GLY A 12 -22.42 5.87 -54.15
N ASN A 13 -22.22 5.64 -52.83
CA ASN A 13 -22.90 6.42 -51.80
C ASN A 13 -22.16 6.44 -50.44
N ILE A 14 -20.83 6.54 -50.45
CA ILE A 14 -20.03 6.78 -49.23
C ILE A 14 -19.54 8.22 -49.26
N GLY A 15 -20.45 9.15 -48.99
CA GLY A 15 -20.17 10.58 -49.03
C GLY A 15 -21.20 11.35 -48.22
N ALA A 16 -21.15 11.20 -46.88
CA ALA A 16 -21.67 12.15 -45.86
C ALA A 16 -21.83 11.43 -44.50
N SER A 17 -20.75 10.94 -43.89
CA SER A 17 -20.74 10.48 -42.48
C SER A 17 -19.30 10.32 -41.95
N PHE A 18 -18.44 11.32 -42.16
CA PHE A 18 -17.10 11.38 -41.54
C PHE A 18 -17.15 12.17 -40.22
N THR A 19 -17.50 11.41 -39.18
CA THR A 19 -17.12 11.42 -37.77
C THR A 19 -16.62 12.73 -37.07
N PRO A 20 -17.25 13.14 -35.94
CA PRO A 20 -16.75 14.15 -34.97
C PRO A 20 -15.35 13.86 -34.38
N PHE A 21 -14.84 12.65 -34.55
CA PHE A 21 -13.56 12.19 -34.01
C PHE A 21 -12.33 12.81 -34.70
N ALA A 22 -12.43 13.13 -36.00
CA ALA A 22 -11.32 13.70 -36.76
C ALA A 22 -11.06 15.17 -36.39
N ALA A 23 -12.12 15.97 -36.21
CA ALA A 23 -12.02 17.37 -35.80
C ALA A 23 -11.44 17.52 -34.38
N ARG A 24 -11.87 16.68 -33.43
CA ARG A 24 -11.34 16.65 -32.05
C ARG A 24 -9.85 16.28 -32.01
N THR A 25 -9.44 15.32 -32.84
CA THR A 25 -8.03 14.87 -32.90
C THR A 25 -7.12 15.92 -33.55
N GLN A 26 -7.56 16.59 -34.62
CA GLN A 26 -6.80 17.67 -35.26
C GLN A 26 -6.59 18.86 -34.32
N GLN A 27 -7.59 19.19 -33.50
CA GLN A 27 -7.50 20.26 -32.53
C GLN A 27 -6.54 19.94 -31.37
N TYR A 28 -6.58 18.72 -30.82
CA TYR A 28 -5.62 18.25 -29.82
C TYR A 28 -4.16 18.34 -30.30
N VAL A 29 -3.91 17.99 -31.58
CA VAL A 29 -2.57 18.10 -32.19
C VAL A 29 -2.18 19.57 -32.43
N LYS A 30 -3.14 20.43 -32.79
CA LYS A 30 -2.91 21.87 -32.98
C LYS A 30 -2.60 22.59 -31.65
N GLU A 31 -3.18 22.12 -30.54
CA GLU A 31 -2.99 22.66 -29.19
C GLU A 31 -1.67 22.25 -28.53
N GLN A 32 -1.08 21.11 -28.90
CA GLN A 32 0.24 20.70 -28.41
C GLN A 32 1.42 21.42 -29.11
N PHE A 33 1.18 22.02 -30.28
CA PHE A 33 2.24 22.56 -31.16
C PHE A 33 2.11 24.05 -31.53
N GLY A 34 1.05 24.76 -31.11
CA GLY A 34 0.85 26.18 -31.44
C GLY A 34 0.36 27.04 -30.28
N GLN A 35 0.89 28.27 -30.15
CA GLN A 35 0.31 29.32 -29.32
C GLN A 35 -1.05 29.72 -29.92
N ILE A 36 -2.14 29.61 -29.15
CA ILE A 36 -3.47 30.04 -29.57
C ILE A 36 -4.00 31.04 -28.52
N GLU A 37 -4.33 32.26 -28.97
CA GLU A 37 -4.92 33.36 -28.16
C GLU A 37 -6.40 33.15 -27.81
N ASP A 38 -7.04 32.11 -28.36
CA ASP A 38 -8.50 31.85 -28.36
C ASP A 38 -8.88 30.55 -27.58
N LYS A 39 -8.14 30.18 -26.54
CA LYS A 39 -8.43 28.99 -25.69
C LYS A 39 -9.53 29.33 -24.68
N THR A 40 -10.63 28.55 -24.65
CA THR A 40 -11.61 28.69 -23.57
C THR A 40 -10.95 28.46 -22.21
N GLU A 41 -11.02 29.46 -21.34
CA GLU A 41 -10.46 29.40 -19.99
C GLU A 41 -11.38 28.62 -19.04
N LEU A 42 -10.77 27.88 -18.13
CA LEU A 42 -11.49 27.21 -17.04
C LEU A 42 -11.62 28.17 -15.85
N PRO A 43 -12.72 28.11 -15.09
CA PRO A 43 -12.88 28.92 -13.89
C PRO A 43 -11.71 28.73 -12.90
N PRO A 44 -11.20 29.78 -12.25
CA PRO A 44 -10.10 29.68 -11.28
C PRO A 44 -10.35 28.66 -10.16
N ASP A 45 -11.56 28.65 -9.61
CA ASP A 45 -11.98 27.71 -8.55
C ASP A 45 -11.94 26.25 -9.01
N TYR A 46 -12.28 25.99 -10.28
CA TYR A 46 -12.20 24.66 -10.88
C TYR A 46 -10.74 24.19 -10.95
N ILE A 47 -9.83 25.06 -11.41
CA ILE A 47 -8.39 24.76 -11.50
C ILE A 47 -7.80 24.48 -10.11
N GLU A 48 -8.22 25.22 -9.08
CA GLU A 48 -7.79 24.96 -7.72
C GLU A 48 -8.26 23.58 -7.23
N LEU A 49 -9.52 23.23 -7.48
CA LEU A 49 -10.07 21.91 -7.15
C LEU A 49 -9.30 20.79 -7.84
N GLU A 50 -8.96 20.94 -9.12
CA GLU A 50 -8.13 19.96 -9.84
C GLU A 50 -6.79 19.73 -9.14
N LYS A 51 -6.08 20.81 -8.79
CA LYS A 51 -4.79 20.75 -8.08
C LYS A 51 -4.93 20.02 -6.75
N ARG A 52 -6.00 20.29 -6.00
CA ARG A 52 -6.26 19.64 -4.71
C ARG A 52 -6.57 18.16 -4.87
N VAL A 53 -7.36 17.78 -5.87
CA VAL A 53 -7.66 16.37 -6.19
C VAL A 53 -6.41 15.62 -6.63
N ASP A 54 -5.57 16.24 -7.45
CA ASP A 54 -4.30 15.65 -7.89
C ASP A 54 -3.31 15.48 -6.73
N ALA A 55 -3.24 16.46 -5.83
CA ALA A 55 -2.48 16.34 -4.59
C ALA A 55 -3.01 15.19 -3.72
N LEU A 56 -4.33 15.07 -3.56
CA LEU A 56 -4.95 13.98 -2.79
C LEU A 56 -4.63 12.61 -3.38
N LYS A 57 -4.64 12.49 -4.72
CA LYS A 57 -4.22 11.26 -5.41
C LYS A 57 -2.77 10.93 -5.13
N LEU A 58 -1.87 11.91 -5.21
CA LEU A 58 -0.45 11.71 -4.95
C LEU A 58 -0.20 11.29 -3.50
N VAL A 59 -0.93 11.87 -2.53
CA VAL A 59 -0.88 11.45 -1.12
C VAL A 59 -1.26 9.98 -0.99
N HIS A 60 -2.35 9.55 -1.64
CA HIS A 60 -2.77 8.15 -1.60
C HIS A 60 -1.71 7.20 -2.16
N GLN A 61 -1.14 7.55 -3.32
CA GLN A 61 -0.11 6.75 -3.98
C GLN A 61 1.18 6.65 -3.17
N LYS A 62 1.65 7.78 -2.61
CA LYS A 62 2.86 7.81 -1.77
C LYS A 62 2.73 6.96 -0.52
N LEU A 63 1.56 6.99 0.12
CA LEU A 63 1.37 6.19 1.32
C LEU A 63 1.27 4.70 0.98
N LEU A 64 0.56 4.34 -0.10
CA LEU A 64 0.48 2.95 -0.58
C LEU A 64 1.84 2.39 -0.99
N SER A 65 2.73 3.18 -1.61
CA SER A 65 4.02 2.65 -2.06
C SER A 65 4.90 2.10 -0.93
N VAL A 66 4.65 2.53 0.31
CA VAL A 66 5.36 2.03 1.50
C VAL A 66 4.50 1.02 2.24
N THR A 67 3.25 1.38 2.52
CA THR A 67 2.36 0.56 3.35
C THR A 67 1.86 -0.70 2.66
N SER A 68 1.92 -0.80 1.33
CA SER A 68 1.62 -2.05 0.63
C SER A 68 2.53 -3.19 1.06
N GLN A 69 3.69 -2.87 1.63
CA GLN A 69 4.64 -3.85 2.14
C GLN A 69 4.06 -4.71 3.27
N TYR A 70 3.06 -4.23 4.01
CA TYR A 70 2.33 -5.02 5.01
C TYR A 70 1.58 -6.23 4.42
N THR A 71 1.44 -6.33 3.09
CA THR A 71 0.90 -7.54 2.42
C THR A 71 1.95 -8.65 2.27
N ASN A 72 3.24 -8.30 2.36
CA ASN A 72 4.33 -9.24 2.26
C ASN A 72 4.79 -9.63 3.67
N GLU A 73 4.37 -10.80 4.15
CA GLU A 73 4.73 -11.29 5.48
C GLU A 73 6.23 -11.17 5.79
N ALA A 74 7.12 -11.39 4.81
CA ALA A 74 8.56 -11.38 4.98
C ALA A 74 9.22 -10.00 4.84
N TYR A 75 8.50 -8.89 5.05
CA TYR A 75 9.03 -7.55 4.78
C TYR A 75 10.18 -7.10 5.67
N ASP A 76 10.23 -7.59 6.91
CA ASP A 76 11.31 -7.31 7.87
C ASP A 76 12.33 -8.45 7.93
N TYR A 77 12.15 -9.47 7.09
CA TYR A 77 12.97 -10.66 7.10
C TYR A 77 14.32 -10.41 6.41
N PRO A 78 15.47 -10.55 7.10
CA PRO A 78 16.76 -10.28 6.50
C PRO A 78 17.09 -11.25 5.34
N PRO A 79 17.48 -10.75 4.15
CA PRO A 79 17.70 -11.59 2.97
C PRO A 79 18.94 -12.48 3.06
N ASN A 80 19.86 -12.19 3.98
CA ASN A 80 21.09 -12.91 4.22
C ASN A 80 20.95 -14.07 5.22
N ILE A 81 19.81 -14.19 5.90
CA ILE A 81 19.56 -15.31 6.81
C ILE A 81 19.20 -16.54 5.98
N ARG A 82 20.20 -17.41 5.78
CA ARG A 82 20.00 -18.76 5.24
C ARG A 82 19.56 -19.66 6.38
N GLU A 83 18.28 -19.97 6.44
CA GLU A 83 17.77 -20.98 7.37
C GLU A 83 18.24 -22.36 6.92
N SER A 84 18.88 -23.12 7.82
CA SER A 84 19.20 -24.51 7.54
C SER A 84 17.91 -25.30 7.44
N PHE A 85 17.78 -26.20 6.45
CA PHE A 85 16.63 -27.11 6.32
C PHE A 85 16.37 -27.93 7.60
N THR A 86 17.39 -28.13 8.43
CA THR A 86 17.33 -28.77 9.74
C THR A 86 16.67 -27.92 10.83
N ASP A 87 16.76 -26.59 10.73
CA ASP A 87 16.12 -25.64 11.67
C ASP A 87 14.66 -25.40 11.27
N LEU A 88 14.37 -25.43 9.96
CA LEU A 88 13.01 -25.32 9.43
C LEU A 88 12.17 -26.59 9.67
N SER A 89 12.80 -27.77 9.78
CA SER A 89 12.09 -29.05 9.95
C SER A 89 11.71 -29.37 11.40
N LYS A 90 12.31 -28.67 12.37
CA LYS A 90 11.95 -28.80 13.79
C LYS A 90 10.95 -27.69 14.12
N ASN A 91 9.65 -27.97 14.04
CA ASN A 91 8.57 -27.02 14.34
C ASN A 91 8.78 -26.18 15.61
N VAL A 92 9.34 -24.99 15.46
CA VAL A 92 9.64 -24.09 16.58
C VAL A 92 8.37 -23.54 17.21
N SER A 93 7.37 -23.12 16.43
CA SER A 93 6.10 -22.63 16.97
C SER A 93 5.39 -23.65 17.87
N GLU A 94 5.38 -24.93 17.50
CA GLU A 94 4.77 -25.99 18.31
C GLU A 94 5.57 -26.24 19.59
N LYS A 95 6.91 -26.26 19.50
CA LYS A 95 7.78 -26.40 20.68
C LYS A 95 7.66 -25.21 21.62
N VAL A 96 7.59 -23.99 21.08
CA VAL A 96 7.35 -22.76 21.83
C VAL A 96 5.98 -22.80 22.50
N GLN A 97 4.94 -23.24 21.80
CA GLN A 97 3.61 -23.41 22.40
C GLN A 97 3.63 -24.43 23.53
N LEU A 98 4.36 -25.54 23.38
CA LEU A 98 4.51 -26.54 24.45
C LEU A 98 5.33 -25.99 25.63
N LEU A 99 6.42 -25.26 25.36
CA LEU A 99 7.23 -24.54 26.36
C LEU A 99 6.41 -23.50 27.12
N SER A 100 5.56 -22.75 26.44
CA SER A 100 4.69 -21.74 27.06
C SER A 100 3.67 -22.31 28.04
N ARG A 101 3.40 -23.62 27.95
CA ARG A 101 2.48 -24.35 28.84
C ARG A 101 3.21 -25.17 29.89
N ALA A 102 4.53 -25.35 29.78
CA ALA A 102 5.32 -26.13 30.71
C ALA A 102 5.46 -25.36 32.03
N THR A 103 5.13 -26.02 33.14
CA THR A 103 5.26 -25.47 34.50
C THR A 103 6.43 -26.09 35.27
N THR A 104 7.04 -27.15 34.71
CA THR A 104 8.16 -27.87 35.30
C THR A 104 9.26 -28.14 34.27
N THR A 105 10.50 -28.33 34.74
CA THR A 105 11.66 -28.67 33.90
C THR A 105 11.48 -29.99 33.14
N ALA A 106 10.78 -30.96 33.73
CA ALA A 106 10.45 -32.22 33.07
C ALA A 106 9.48 -32.04 31.90
N GLU A 107 8.50 -31.14 32.03
CA GLU A 107 7.56 -30.80 30.94
C GLU A 107 8.26 -30.03 29.81
N ALA A 108 9.20 -29.13 30.15
CA ALA A 108 10.02 -28.44 29.17
C ALA A 108 10.88 -29.43 28.36
N GLN A 109 11.50 -30.42 29.01
CA GLN A 109 12.24 -31.49 28.34
C GLN A 109 11.36 -32.35 27.42
N ALA A 110 10.12 -32.64 27.82
CA ALA A 110 9.17 -33.35 26.97
C ALA A 110 8.78 -32.55 25.72
N ALA A 111 8.63 -31.23 25.83
CA ALA A 111 8.35 -30.34 24.70
C ALA A 111 9.41 -30.39 23.59
N PHE A 112 10.68 -30.59 23.94
CA PHE A 112 11.77 -30.68 22.97
C PHE A 112 11.76 -31.94 22.10
N THR A 113 11.12 -33.02 22.57
CA THR A 113 11.10 -34.35 21.93
C THR A 113 9.81 -34.66 21.18
N ALA A 114 8.82 -33.75 21.23
CA ALA A 114 7.56 -33.89 20.51
C ALA A 114 7.77 -33.92 18.98
N SER A 115 7.00 -34.79 18.29
CA SER A 115 7.05 -34.95 16.84
C SER A 115 6.26 -33.83 16.12
N PRO A 116 6.83 -33.18 15.09
CA PRO A 116 6.24 -31.99 14.46
C PRO A 116 5.00 -32.28 13.58
N GLN A 117 3.91 -31.51 13.73
CA GLN A 117 2.80 -31.42 12.75
C GLN A 117 2.91 -30.22 11.78
N ALA A 118 2.75 -30.48 10.49
CA ALA A 118 3.15 -29.62 9.36
C ALA A 118 2.30 -28.35 9.12
N LYS A 119 2.50 -27.27 9.90
CA LYS A 119 2.15 -25.91 9.44
C LYS A 119 3.42 -25.13 9.04
N PRO A 120 3.41 -24.39 7.92
CA PRO A 120 4.51 -23.52 7.54
C PRO A 120 4.75 -22.48 8.64
N GLN A 121 6.00 -22.34 9.07
CA GLN A 121 6.39 -21.35 10.08
C GLN A 121 6.29 -19.92 9.50
N PRO A 122 5.76 -18.95 10.26
CA PRO A 122 5.75 -17.57 9.82
C PRO A 122 7.16 -17.01 9.61
N LYS A 123 7.29 -16.17 8.60
CA LYS A 123 8.55 -15.52 8.17
C LYS A 123 8.58 -14.06 8.57
N THR A 124 8.47 -13.78 9.86
CA THR A 124 8.79 -12.45 10.39
C THR A 124 10.15 -12.47 11.09
N PHE A 125 10.75 -11.29 11.28
CA PHE A 125 12.02 -11.19 12.00
C PHE A 125 11.93 -11.72 13.44
N ASN A 126 10.85 -11.43 14.17
CA ASN A 126 10.65 -11.94 15.53
C ASN A 126 10.61 -13.48 15.58
N HIS A 127 9.93 -14.12 14.62
CA HIS A 127 9.95 -15.59 14.53
C HIS A 127 11.35 -16.12 14.20
N ALA A 128 12.17 -15.40 13.42
CA ALA A 128 13.56 -15.78 13.18
C ALA A 128 14.40 -15.71 14.46
N ILE A 129 14.21 -14.65 15.27
CA ILE A 129 14.85 -14.53 16.58
C ILE A 129 14.43 -15.70 17.47
N ALA A 130 13.13 -16.00 17.55
CA ALA A 130 12.62 -17.12 18.35
C ALA A 130 13.26 -18.46 17.95
N ARG A 131 13.38 -18.73 16.66
CA ARG A 131 14.07 -19.92 16.13
C ARG A 131 15.56 -19.95 16.53
N ALA A 132 16.27 -18.84 16.35
CA ALA A 132 17.69 -18.75 16.69
C ALA A 132 17.94 -18.95 18.19
N SER A 133 17.10 -18.35 19.04
CA SER A 133 17.19 -18.49 20.49
C SER A 133 16.91 -19.92 20.95
N LEU A 134 15.89 -20.56 20.40
CA LEU A 134 15.59 -21.96 20.73
C LEU A 134 16.69 -22.92 20.27
N ALA A 135 17.25 -22.70 19.07
CA ALA A 135 18.39 -23.48 18.59
C ALA A 135 19.62 -23.27 19.47
N GLY A 136 19.88 -22.03 19.90
CA GLY A 136 20.95 -21.68 20.84
C GLY A 136 20.82 -22.42 22.18
N SER A 137 19.63 -22.43 22.78
CA SER A 137 19.36 -23.21 24.01
C SER A 137 19.66 -24.69 23.80
N GLN A 138 19.22 -25.28 22.69
CA GLN A 138 19.46 -26.70 22.39
C GLN A 138 20.95 -27.02 22.25
N ILE A 139 21.74 -26.12 21.66
CA ILE A 139 23.20 -26.28 21.55
C ILE A 139 23.83 -26.31 22.94
N LEU A 140 23.42 -25.40 23.84
CA LEU A 140 23.91 -25.35 25.22
C LEU A 140 23.58 -26.63 25.97
N HIS A 141 22.31 -27.07 25.93
CA HIS A 141 21.85 -28.33 26.53
C HIS A 141 22.62 -29.56 26.03
N GLN A 142 22.92 -29.62 24.73
CA GLN A 142 23.66 -30.75 24.14
C GLN A 142 25.16 -30.72 24.45
N SER A 143 25.72 -29.53 24.68
CA SER A 143 27.14 -29.35 24.99
C SER A 143 27.50 -29.70 26.43
N ASP A 144 26.51 -29.80 27.32
CA ASP A 144 26.75 -30.09 28.73
C ASP A 144 26.88 -31.60 29.01
N VAL A 145 28.12 -32.09 28.88
CA VAL A 145 28.50 -33.51 29.04
C VAL A 145 28.41 -33.99 30.51
N ARG A 146 28.26 -33.11 31.50
CA ARG A 146 28.28 -33.48 32.94
C ARG A 146 26.90 -33.72 33.56
N GLY A 147 25.82 -33.61 32.79
CA GLY A 147 24.46 -33.83 33.31
C GLY A 147 23.92 -32.67 34.16
N ALA A 148 24.54 -31.49 34.09
CA ALA A 148 24.06 -30.26 34.74
C ALA A 148 23.14 -29.42 33.82
N GLY A 149 22.83 -29.90 32.61
CA GLY A 149 22.18 -29.10 31.55
C GLY A 149 20.81 -28.54 31.92
N ALA A 150 20.14 -29.05 32.97
CA ALA A 150 18.90 -28.46 33.48
C ALA A 150 19.09 -27.07 34.11
N ASP A 151 20.30 -26.69 34.54
CA ASP A 151 20.59 -25.48 35.32
C ASP A 151 21.39 -24.40 34.56
N ASP A 152 21.57 -24.52 33.24
CA ASP A 152 22.21 -23.45 32.46
C ASP A 152 21.28 -22.23 32.36
N SER A 153 21.59 -21.17 33.11
CA SER A 153 20.83 -19.93 33.17
C SER A 153 20.68 -19.25 31.80
N LEU A 154 21.68 -19.35 30.92
CA LEU A 154 21.62 -18.79 29.58
C LEU A 154 20.70 -19.62 28.67
N ALA A 155 20.77 -20.95 28.77
CA ALA A 155 19.84 -21.82 28.03
C ALA A 155 18.38 -21.55 28.42
N GLN A 156 18.09 -21.42 29.73
CA GLN A 156 16.77 -21.07 30.23
C GLN A 156 16.30 -19.67 29.77
N ALA A 157 17.20 -18.67 29.80
CA ALA A 157 16.89 -17.33 29.32
C ALA A 157 16.56 -17.32 27.81
N LEU A 158 17.32 -18.08 27.00
CA LEU A 158 17.09 -18.22 25.56
C LEU A 158 15.75 -18.90 25.24
N GLU A 159 15.32 -19.88 26.03
CA GLU A 159 14.00 -20.51 25.90
C GLU A 159 12.87 -19.53 26.17
N LYS A 160 12.96 -18.79 27.28
CA LYS A 160 11.97 -17.76 27.65
C LYS A 160 11.91 -16.64 26.61
N TYR A 161 13.07 -16.21 26.12
CA TYR A 161 13.15 -15.21 25.05
C TYR A 161 12.56 -15.72 23.73
N ALA A 162 12.79 -16.99 23.38
CA ALA A 162 12.15 -17.59 22.20
C ALA A 162 10.62 -17.58 22.30
N VAL A 163 10.07 -17.89 23.48
CA VAL A 163 8.61 -17.84 23.71
C VAL A 163 8.07 -16.43 23.60
N ALA A 164 8.77 -15.43 24.16
CA ALA A 164 8.37 -14.04 24.07
C ALA A 164 8.39 -13.54 22.60
N GLU A 165 9.46 -13.81 21.86
CA GLU A 165 9.60 -13.36 20.47
C GLU A 165 8.58 -14.03 19.52
N GLU A 166 8.20 -15.29 19.77
CA GLU A 166 7.07 -15.91 19.06
C GLU A 166 5.76 -15.13 19.32
N ARG A 167 5.47 -14.78 20.57
CA ARG A 167 4.28 -13.99 20.92
C ARG A 167 4.30 -12.60 20.27
N VAL A 168 5.48 -11.95 20.19
CA VAL A 168 5.63 -10.66 19.49
C VAL A 168 5.43 -10.85 17.99
N GLY A 169 5.95 -11.94 17.42
CA GLY A 169 5.73 -12.31 16.02
C GLY A 169 4.25 -12.49 15.68
N GLU A 170 3.48 -13.17 16.52
CA GLU A 170 2.03 -13.35 16.34
C GLU A 170 1.26 -12.02 16.45
N ALA A 171 1.65 -11.15 17.39
CA ALA A 171 1.09 -9.80 17.49
C ALA A 171 1.37 -8.97 16.22
N ARG A 172 2.54 -9.15 15.60
CA ARG A 172 2.90 -8.51 14.33
C ARG A 172 2.05 -9.03 13.18
N LEU A 173 1.81 -10.35 13.08
CA LEU A 173 0.92 -10.91 12.05
C LEU A 173 -0.51 -10.35 12.18
N THR A 174 -0.99 -10.21 13.42
CA THR A 174 -2.30 -9.60 13.72
C THR A 174 -2.36 -8.13 13.27
N GLN A 175 -1.30 -7.36 13.52
CA GLN A 175 -1.18 -5.99 13.03
C GLN A 175 -1.31 -5.92 11.51
N ASP A 176 -0.54 -6.74 10.80
CA ASP A 176 -0.49 -6.72 9.36
C ASP A 176 -1.84 -7.09 8.75
N GLU A 177 -2.51 -8.13 9.28
CA GLU A 177 -3.85 -8.50 8.85
C GLU A 177 -4.83 -7.33 9.03
N ARG A 178 -4.80 -6.67 10.19
CA ARG A 178 -5.66 -5.52 10.46
C ARG A 178 -5.36 -4.35 9.51
N ILE A 179 -4.09 -4.05 9.25
CA ILE A 179 -3.68 -3.00 8.31
C ILE A 179 -4.16 -3.34 6.89
N GLN A 180 -4.01 -4.58 6.45
CA GLN A 180 -4.47 -5.02 5.13
C GLN A 180 -5.99 -4.84 4.98
N GLN A 181 -6.76 -5.31 5.96
CA GLN A 181 -8.22 -5.30 5.89
C GLN A 181 -8.84 -3.92 6.09
N ARG A 182 -8.30 -3.11 7.01
CA ARG A 182 -8.93 -1.86 7.47
C ARG A 182 -8.32 -0.61 6.86
N PHE A 183 -7.02 -0.61 6.60
CA PHE A 183 -6.34 0.54 6.01
C PHE A 183 -6.14 0.36 4.50
N LEU A 184 -5.41 -0.66 4.06
CA LEU A 184 -5.04 -0.81 2.64
C LEU A 184 -6.25 -0.97 1.72
N ALA A 185 -7.26 -1.73 2.15
CA ALA A 185 -8.50 -1.90 1.40
C ALA A 185 -9.25 -0.58 1.18
N GLY A 186 -9.53 0.18 2.25
CA GLY A 186 -10.25 1.45 2.18
C GLY A 186 -9.46 2.55 1.47
N TRP A 187 -8.15 2.59 1.69
CA TRP A 187 -7.26 3.55 1.06
C TRP A 187 -7.12 3.28 -0.45
N SER A 188 -7.03 2.01 -0.85
CA SER A 188 -7.04 1.62 -2.27
C SER A 188 -8.41 1.86 -2.92
N ALA A 189 -9.51 1.64 -2.21
CA ALA A 189 -10.85 1.92 -2.71
C ALA A 189 -11.01 3.42 -3.05
N THR A 190 -10.54 4.32 -2.18
CA THR A 190 -10.57 5.78 -2.43
C THR A 190 -9.80 6.15 -3.70
N LEU A 191 -8.64 5.53 -3.94
CA LEU A 191 -7.84 5.74 -5.15
C LEU A 191 -8.52 5.21 -6.41
N ASN A 192 -9.11 4.01 -6.34
CA ASN A 192 -9.62 3.30 -7.51
C ASN A 192 -11.08 3.63 -7.86
N THR A 193 -11.82 4.30 -6.98
CA THR A 193 -13.24 4.63 -7.21
C THR A 193 -13.46 6.14 -7.18
N ASN A 194 -13.40 6.75 -6.00
CA ASN A 194 -13.68 8.18 -5.78
C ASN A 194 -12.78 9.07 -6.66
N LEU A 195 -11.47 8.84 -6.64
CA LEU A 195 -10.54 9.59 -7.48
C LEU A 195 -10.70 9.28 -8.98
N GLN A 196 -11.13 8.07 -9.36
CA GLN A 196 -11.45 7.78 -10.76
C GLN A 196 -12.70 8.54 -11.23
N PHE A 197 -13.71 8.73 -10.39
CA PHE A 197 -14.88 9.55 -10.75
C PHE A 197 -14.49 11.00 -11.04
N ALA A 198 -13.65 11.59 -10.19
CA ALA A 198 -13.11 12.94 -10.44
C ALA A 198 -12.29 13.00 -11.75
N GLN A 199 -11.47 11.98 -12.03
CA GLN A 199 -10.72 11.93 -13.29
C GLN A 199 -11.63 11.84 -14.53
N ARG A 200 -12.72 11.06 -14.46
CA ARG A 200 -13.69 10.96 -15.56
C ARG A 200 -14.42 12.28 -15.78
N ALA A 201 -14.88 12.92 -14.71
CA ALA A 201 -15.55 14.22 -14.79
C ALA A 201 -14.64 15.28 -15.41
N ARG A 202 -13.37 15.36 -14.99
CA ARG A 202 -12.37 16.26 -15.60
C ARG A 202 -12.14 15.99 -17.08
N LYS A 203 -12.11 14.72 -17.49
CA LYS A 203 -12.00 14.35 -18.91
C LYS A 203 -13.23 14.81 -19.70
N ASN A 204 -14.42 14.77 -19.13
CA ASN A 204 -15.63 15.26 -19.78
C ASN A 204 -15.60 16.79 -19.95
N VAL A 205 -15.15 17.52 -18.93
CA VAL A 205 -14.94 18.98 -19.02
C VAL A 205 -13.98 19.33 -20.16
N GLU A 206 -12.83 18.66 -20.22
CA GLU A 206 -11.86 18.93 -21.29
C GLU A 206 -12.44 18.57 -22.68
N ASN A 207 -13.19 17.48 -22.81
CA ASN A 207 -13.87 17.15 -24.06
C ASN A 207 -14.92 18.21 -24.45
N ALA A 208 -15.68 18.72 -23.49
CA ALA A 208 -16.68 19.76 -23.72
C ALA A 208 -16.02 21.09 -24.10
N ARG A 209 -14.91 21.45 -23.44
CA ARG A 209 -14.08 22.62 -23.76
C ARG A 209 -13.56 22.55 -25.20
N LEU A 210 -12.94 21.43 -25.57
CA LEU A 210 -12.44 21.19 -26.94
C LEU A 210 -13.57 21.26 -27.97
N ASN A 211 -14.76 20.74 -27.63
CA ASN A 211 -15.93 20.78 -28.51
C ASN A 211 -16.47 22.20 -28.70
N LEU A 212 -16.45 23.01 -27.64
CA LEU A 212 -16.80 24.43 -27.69
C LEU A 212 -15.82 25.21 -28.56
N ASP A 213 -14.51 25.06 -28.31
CA ASP A 213 -13.44 25.68 -29.08
C ASP A 213 -13.54 25.28 -30.57
N ALA A 214 -13.80 24.00 -30.88
CA ALA A 214 -14.00 23.49 -32.24
C ALA A 214 -15.20 24.15 -32.93
N THR A 215 -16.32 24.27 -32.20
CA THR A 215 -17.56 24.86 -32.70
C THR A 215 -17.36 26.34 -33.00
N LYS A 216 -16.75 27.10 -32.08
CA LYS A 216 -16.40 28.51 -32.28
C LYS A 216 -15.49 28.70 -33.49
N ALA A 217 -14.44 27.87 -33.63
CA ALA A 217 -13.53 27.95 -34.78
C ALA A 217 -14.22 27.63 -36.11
N ARG A 218 -15.13 26.65 -36.15
CA ARG A 218 -15.91 26.31 -37.35
C ARG A 218 -16.87 27.44 -37.73
N VAL A 219 -17.58 28.03 -36.77
CA VAL A 219 -18.53 29.13 -37.01
C VAL A 219 -17.82 30.41 -37.46
N LYS A 220 -16.64 30.71 -36.88
CA LYS A 220 -15.77 31.82 -37.33
C LYS A 220 -15.16 31.60 -38.73
N GLY A 221 -15.33 30.42 -39.35
CA GLY A 221 -14.78 30.10 -40.67
C GLY A 221 -13.25 29.91 -40.68
N ILE A 222 -12.62 29.75 -39.51
CA ILE A 222 -11.15 29.66 -39.33
C ILE A 222 -10.58 28.37 -39.98
N ASN A 223 -11.42 27.37 -40.26
CA ASN A 223 -11.00 26.09 -40.82
C ASN A 223 -11.06 25.99 -42.36
N ASN A 224 -11.25 27.09 -43.10
CA ASN A 224 -11.27 27.06 -44.57
C ASN A 224 -9.93 27.57 -45.17
N PRO A 225 -9.01 26.68 -45.60
CA PRO A 225 -7.70 27.08 -46.13
C PRO A 225 -7.75 27.84 -47.47
N PHE A 226 -8.92 27.94 -48.10
CA PHE A 226 -9.14 28.69 -49.34
C PHE A 226 -9.76 30.08 -49.14
N ASN A 227 -10.06 30.47 -47.90
CA ASN A 227 -10.70 31.74 -47.61
C ASN A 227 -9.72 32.74 -46.97
N ASN A 228 -8.86 33.33 -47.81
CA ASN A 228 -7.88 34.38 -47.42
C ASN A 228 -8.51 35.74 -47.07
N LYS A 229 -9.83 35.81 -46.88
CA LYS A 229 -10.50 36.97 -46.30
C LYS A 229 -10.89 36.63 -44.87
N ALA A 230 -9.97 36.88 -43.95
CA ALA A 230 -10.29 37.11 -42.56
C ALA A 230 -11.14 38.40 -42.46
N GLN A 231 -12.37 38.36 -42.95
CA GLN A 231 -13.37 39.31 -42.51
C GLN A 231 -13.63 38.94 -41.06
N SER A 232 -13.23 39.84 -40.16
CA SER A 232 -13.69 39.88 -38.78
C SER A 232 -15.22 40.05 -38.82
N HIS A 233 -15.92 38.95 -39.04
CA HIS A 233 -17.35 38.86 -38.82
C HIS A 233 -17.50 38.82 -37.31
N GLY A 234 -17.66 40.00 -36.71
CA GLY A 234 -18.13 40.09 -35.33
C GLY A 234 -19.36 39.22 -35.15
N GLU A 235 -19.57 38.72 -33.92
CA GLU A 235 -20.62 37.76 -33.58
C GLU A 235 -22.02 38.19 -34.07
N GLU A 236 -22.23 39.48 -34.31
CA GLU A 236 -23.40 40.09 -34.96
C GLU A 236 -23.79 39.49 -36.32
N ASN A 237 -22.87 38.90 -37.09
CA ASN A 237 -23.16 38.33 -38.42
C ASN A 237 -23.43 36.81 -38.43
N TYR A 238 -23.48 36.16 -37.26
CA TYR A 238 -23.80 34.74 -37.20
C TYR A 238 -25.27 34.49 -37.52
N THR A 239 -25.50 33.48 -38.37
CA THR A 239 -26.85 32.95 -38.61
C THR A 239 -27.43 32.40 -37.31
N GLU A 240 -28.76 32.40 -37.20
CA GLU A 240 -29.45 31.90 -36.00
C GLU A 240 -29.09 30.43 -35.69
N ALA A 241 -28.92 29.61 -36.73
CA ALA A 241 -28.46 28.22 -36.59
C ALA A 241 -27.04 28.11 -36.02
N GLN A 242 -26.13 29.01 -36.40
CA GLN A 242 -24.75 29.04 -35.88
C GLN A 242 -24.69 29.51 -34.43
N ARG A 243 -25.53 30.49 -34.05
CA ARG A 243 -25.67 30.95 -32.66
C ARG A 243 -26.17 29.82 -31.77
N ALA A 244 -27.25 29.14 -32.18
CA ALA A 244 -27.81 28.02 -31.44
C ALA A 244 -26.82 26.85 -31.26
N GLU A 245 -25.95 26.61 -32.24
CA GLU A 245 -24.93 25.57 -32.13
C GLU A 245 -23.81 25.92 -31.14
N ILE A 246 -23.39 27.19 -31.08
CA ILE A 246 -22.46 27.69 -30.05
C ILE A 246 -23.10 27.61 -28.68
N GLU A 247 -24.31 28.16 -28.52
CA GLU A 247 -25.06 28.16 -27.25
C GLU A 247 -25.18 26.75 -26.67
N LYS A 248 -25.56 25.77 -27.49
CA LYS A 248 -25.62 24.36 -27.06
C LYS A 248 -24.28 23.81 -26.58
N ALA A 249 -23.17 24.20 -27.22
CA ALA A 249 -21.84 23.76 -26.81
C ALA A 249 -21.37 24.47 -25.53
N GLU A 250 -21.80 25.73 -25.31
CA GLU A 250 -21.55 26.49 -24.08
C GLU A 250 -22.32 25.88 -22.91
N ASP A 251 -23.60 25.57 -23.09
CA ASP A 251 -24.44 24.91 -22.09
C ASP A 251 -23.83 23.57 -21.66
N GLU A 252 -23.39 22.74 -22.61
CA GLU A 252 -22.73 21.47 -22.30
C GLU A 252 -21.43 21.68 -21.51
N PHE A 253 -20.62 22.66 -21.88
CA PHE A 253 -19.38 22.98 -21.16
C PHE A 253 -19.65 23.45 -19.72
N VAL A 254 -20.64 24.32 -19.53
CA VAL A 254 -21.08 24.77 -18.19
C VAL A 254 -21.57 23.58 -17.37
N ASN A 255 -22.47 22.77 -17.93
CA ASN A 255 -23.02 21.59 -17.25
C ASN A 255 -21.93 20.59 -16.81
N GLN A 256 -21.00 20.25 -17.71
CA GLN A 256 -19.90 19.33 -17.37
C GLN A 256 -18.97 19.94 -16.30
N THR A 257 -18.73 21.25 -16.34
CA THR A 257 -17.91 21.95 -15.36
C THR A 257 -18.56 21.94 -13.98
N GLU A 258 -19.86 22.22 -13.90
CA GLU A 258 -20.62 22.17 -12.64
C GLU A 258 -20.66 20.76 -12.04
N GLU A 259 -20.90 19.73 -12.88
CA GLU A 259 -20.86 18.33 -12.45
C GLU A 259 -19.48 17.97 -11.88
N ALA A 260 -18.42 18.31 -12.60
CA ALA A 260 -17.05 18.04 -12.18
C ALA A 260 -16.68 18.76 -10.88
N VAL A 261 -17.11 20.01 -10.69
CA VAL A 261 -16.96 20.72 -9.41
C VAL A 261 -17.63 19.96 -8.28
N GLY A 262 -18.87 19.49 -8.48
CA GLY A 262 -19.59 18.69 -7.49
C GLY A 262 -18.87 17.40 -7.13
N VAL A 263 -18.42 16.64 -8.13
CA VAL A 263 -17.68 15.39 -7.92
C VAL A 263 -16.36 15.64 -7.19
N MET A 264 -15.58 16.64 -7.61
CA MET A 264 -14.29 16.95 -6.99
C MET A 264 -14.43 17.39 -5.53
N LYS A 265 -15.44 18.21 -5.20
CA LYS A 265 -15.74 18.60 -3.81
C LYS A 265 -16.10 17.38 -2.96
N ASN A 266 -16.98 16.50 -3.45
CA ASN A 266 -17.34 15.27 -2.75
C ASN A 266 -16.13 14.36 -2.47
N VAL A 267 -15.18 14.28 -3.41
CA VAL A 267 -13.94 13.52 -3.23
C VAL A 267 -13.03 14.14 -2.17
N LEU A 268 -12.99 15.47 -2.05
CA LEU A 268 -12.16 16.18 -1.08
C LEU A 268 -12.78 16.22 0.33
N ASP A 269 -14.12 16.28 0.41
CA ASP A 269 -14.85 16.44 1.67
C ASP A 269 -15.19 15.11 2.37
N THR A 270 -14.89 13.98 1.71
CA THR A 270 -15.13 12.67 2.31
C THR A 270 -14.20 12.43 3.52
N PRO A 271 -14.74 12.01 4.68
CA PRO A 271 -13.93 11.73 5.87
C PRO A 271 -13.14 10.41 5.77
N GLU A 272 -13.32 9.64 4.69
CA GLU A 272 -12.82 8.28 4.54
C GLU A 272 -11.29 8.15 4.67
N PRO A 273 -10.45 9.00 4.04
CA PRO A 273 -9.00 8.93 4.23
C PRO A 273 -8.58 9.11 5.69
N LEU A 274 -9.24 10.00 6.43
CA LEU A 274 -8.93 10.22 7.85
C LEU A 274 -9.31 9.00 8.70
N LYS A 275 -10.46 8.36 8.42
CA LYS A 275 -10.85 7.11 9.08
C LYS A 275 -9.87 5.98 8.81
N ASN A 276 -9.47 5.81 7.55
CA ASN A 276 -8.46 4.82 7.17
C ASN A 276 -7.14 5.06 7.91
N LEU A 277 -6.67 6.31 7.96
CA LEU A 277 -5.45 6.66 8.69
C LEU A 277 -5.56 6.34 10.19
N ALA A 278 -6.72 6.58 10.80
CA ALA A 278 -6.97 6.22 12.19
C ALA A 278 -6.88 4.69 12.42
N GLU A 279 -7.36 3.87 11.48
CA GLU A 279 -7.22 2.40 11.56
C GLU A 279 -5.76 1.94 11.46
N LEU A 280 -4.95 2.58 10.61
CA LEU A 280 -3.51 2.31 10.55
C LEU A 280 -2.84 2.59 11.91
N ILE A 281 -3.09 3.77 12.47
CA ILE A 281 -2.54 4.18 13.77
C ILE A 281 -3.00 3.22 14.87
N ALA A 282 -4.28 2.84 14.88
CA ALA A 282 -4.83 1.92 15.88
C ALA A 282 -4.17 0.55 15.83
N ALA A 283 -3.97 -0.02 14.63
CA ALA A 283 -3.30 -1.30 14.46
C ALA A 283 -1.84 -1.25 14.95
N GLN A 284 -1.10 -0.19 14.59
CA GLN A 284 0.28 0.00 15.04
C GLN A 284 0.38 0.17 16.56
N LEU A 285 -0.53 0.97 17.14
CA LEU A 285 -0.57 1.20 18.58
C LEU A 285 -0.84 -0.10 19.35
N GLU A 286 -1.77 -0.92 18.87
CA GLU A 286 -2.10 -2.21 19.47
C GLU A 286 -0.89 -3.15 19.47
N PHE A 287 -0.19 -3.26 18.34
CA PHE A 287 1.05 -4.04 18.24
C PHE A 287 2.12 -3.57 19.21
N HIS A 288 2.46 -2.27 19.20
CA HIS A 288 3.52 -1.75 20.05
C HIS A 288 3.21 -1.91 21.55
N LYS A 289 1.93 -1.73 21.95
CA LYS A 289 1.50 -2.03 23.32
C LYS A 289 1.67 -3.50 23.65
N ARG A 290 1.26 -4.39 22.75
CA ARG A 290 1.36 -5.83 22.98
C ARG A 290 2.81 -6.30 23.08
N ALA A 291 3.68 -5.80 22.21
CA ALA A 291 5.11 -6.08 22.27
C ALA A 291 5.74 -5.58 23.58
N TYR A 292 5.38 -4.36 24.02
CA TYR A 292 5.81 -3.82 25.30
C TYR A 292 5.39 -4.71 26.48
N GLU A 293 4.13 -5.13 26.53
CA GLU A 293 3.62 -6.02 27.59
C GLU A 293 4.43 -7.32 27.64
N ILE A 294 4.61 -7.98 26.49
CA ILE A 294 5.33 -9.27 26.40
C ILE A 294 6.77 -9.14 26.88
N LEU A 295 7.50 -8.12 26.40
CA LEU A 295 8.91 -7.94 26.76
C LEU A 295 9.08 -7.43 28.20
N SER A 296 8.13 -6.65 28.71
CA SER A 296 8.14 -6.19 30.11
C SER A 296 7.81 -7.31 31.09
N GLU A 297 7.01 -8.32 30.68
CA GLU A 297 6.82 -9.56 31.42
C GLU A 297 8.13 -10.38 31.48
N LEU A 298 8.86 -10.48 30.37
CA LEU A 298 10.08 -11.28 30.27
C LEU A 298 11.27 -10.67 31.01
N ALA A 299 11.47 -9.34 30.91
CA ALA A 299 12.65 -8.65 31.43
C ALA A 299 13.03 -9.04 32.87
N PRO A 300 12.11 -8.99 33.88
CA PRO A 300 12.46 -9.37 35.24
C PRO A 300 12.82 -10.85 35.40
N GLU A 301 12.31 -11.74 34.55
CA GLU A 301 12.69 -13.16 34.60
C GLU A 301 14.15 -13.36 34.17
N VAL A 302 14.60 -12.62 33.16
CA VAL A 302 15.99 -12.66 32.70
C VAL A 302 16.92 -11.99 33.71
N ASP A 303 16.52 -10.86 34.30
CA ASP A 303 17.28 -10.19 35.37
C ASP A 303 17.49 -11.13 36.57
N GLN A 304 16.46 -11.88 36.96
CA GLN A 304 16.57 -12.86 38.04
C GLN A 304 17.55 -13.99 37.69
N LEU A 305 17.48 -14.54 36.48
CA LEU A 305 18.42 -15.57 36.01
C LEU A 305 19.87 -15.06 36.00
N GLN A 306 20.09 -13.79 35.61
CA GLN A 306 21.41 -13.17 35.67
C GLN A 306 21.92 -13.11 37.12
N LEU A 307 21.11 -12.63 38.06
CA LEU A 307 21.50 -12.53 39.47
C LEU A 307 21.83 -13.90 40.07
N ASP A 308 21.01 -14.92 39.76
CA ASP A 308 21.24 -16.29 40.24
C ASP A 308 22.56 -16.87 39.71
N GLN A 309 22.90 -16.56 38.45
CA GLN A 309 24.18 -16.96 37.85
C GLN A 309 25.37 -16.25 38.49
N GLU A 310 25.26 -14.95 38.79
CA GLU A 310 26.29 -14.16 39.48
C GLU A 310 26.57 -14.70 40.89
N VAL A 311 25.51 -15.00 41.65
CA VAL A 311 25.61 -15.60 42.99
C VAL A 311 26.27 -16.98 42.95
N SER A 312 25.91 -17.81 41.97
CA SER A 312 26.47 -19.15 41.79
C SER A 312 27.95 -19.11 41.39
N SER A 313 28.33 -18.14 40.56
CA SER A 313 29.73 -17.89 40.16
C SER A 313 30.57 -17.37 41.34
N ALA A 314 30.01 -16.50 42.17
CA ALA A 314 30.68 -16.01 43.37
C ALA A 314 30.93 -17.13 44.40
N ARG A 315 29.98 -18.07 44.56
CA ARG A 315 30.14 -19.22 45.48
C ARG A 315 31.16 -20.26 45.01
N SER A 316 31.39 -20.38 43.70
CA SER A 316 32.33 -21.34 43.13
C SER A 316 33.78 -20.84 43.07
N THR A 317 34.01 -19.56 43.37
CA THR A 317 35.37 -18.97 43.42
C THR A 317 35.94 -19.13 44.84
N PRO A 318 37.02 -19.92 45.07
CA PRO A 318 37.58 -20.10 46.41
C PRO A 318 38.23 -18.79 46.92
N PRO A 319 38.22 -18.51 48.24
CA PRO A 319 38.84 -17.31 48.78
C PRO A 319 40.35 -17.34 48.52
N SER A 320 40.88 -16.25 47.95
CA SER A 320 42.31 -16.05 47.72
C SER A 320 43.07 -16.26 49.03
N ILE A 321 43.96 -17.26 49.07
CA ILE A 321 44.87 -17.47 50.19
C ILE A 321 45.74 -16.21 50.31
N GLN A 322 45.48 -15.38 51.31
CA GLN A 322 46.43 -14.35 51.71
C GLN A 322 47.67 -15.08 52.23
N VAL A 323 48.73 -15.08 51.40
CA VAL A 323 50.05 -15.55 51.82
C VAL A 323 50.56 -14.55 52.86
N THR A 324 50.38 -14.87 54.14
CA THR A 324 51.04 -14.17 55.23
C THR A 324 52.54 -14.41 55.06
N GLN A 325 53.27 -13.40 54.60
CA GLN A 325 54.74 -13.41 54.64
C GLN A 325 55.17 -13.36 56.10
N PHE A 326 55.89 -14.40 56.53
CA PHE A 326 56.67 -14.41 57.77
C PHE A 326 58.05 -13.80 57.52
#